data_AF-A0A2T0Y5M0-F1
#
_entry.id   AF-A0A2T0Y5M0-F1
#
_cell.length_a   1.000
_cell.length_b   1.000
_cell.length_c   1.000
_cell.angle_alpha   90.00
_cell.angle_beta   90.00
_cell.angle_gamma   90.00
#
_symmetry.space_group_name_H-M   'P 1'
#
loop_
_entity.id
_entity.type
_entity.pdbx_description
1 polymer ?
#
loop_
_entity_poly.entity_id
_entity_poly.type
_entity_poly.pdbx_seq_one_letter_code
_entity_poly.pdbx_strand_id
1 'polypeptide(L)' 'MVTRDEARTAKSTLRERLGRVEGVCGVGLAQRGDTHDWVLQVNVQNVSARKDVPPDVDGVPVRVHVVGAVEAL' A
#
# COMPACT_ATOMS: atom_id res chain seq x y z
N MET A 1 -14.36 3.07 -9.46
CA MET A 1 -13.60 1.95 -10.05
C MET A 1 -12.24 2.49 -10.41
N VAL A 2 -11.17 1.92 -9.86
CA VAL A 2 -9.80 2.36 -10.12
C VAL A 2 -9.13 1.37 -11.07
N THR A 3 -8.61 1.86 -12.18
CA THR A 3 -7.88 1.05 -13.15
C THR A 3 -6.50 0.64 -12.63
N ARG A 4 -5.91 -0.39 -13.24
CA ARG A 4 -4.57 -0.87 -12.87
C ARG A 4 -3.48 0.19 -13.09
N ASP A 5 -3.64 1.02 -14.12
CA ASP A 5 -2.63 2.03 -14.46
C ASP A 5 -2.71 3.25 -13.54
N GLU A 6 -3.92 3.70 -13.18
CA GLU A 6 -4.12 4.70 -12.11
C GLU A 6 -3.50 4.21 -10.79
N ALA A 7 -3.77 2.96 -10.41
CA ALA A 7 -3.19 2.37 -9.21
C ALA A 7 -1.65 2.28 -9.29
N ARG A 8 -1.08 2.02 -10.47
CA ARG A 8 0.38 1.98 -10.67
C ARG A 8 1.01 3.35 -10.52
N THR A 9 0.37 4.41 -11.04
CA THR A 9 0.83 5.79 -10.85
C THR A 9 0.80 6.18 -9.37
N ALA A 10 -0.33 5.95 -8.69
CA ALA A 10 -0.48 6.23 -7.26
C ALA A 10 0.49 5.42 -6.39
N LYS A 11 0.83 4.19 -6.80
CA LYS A 11 1.83 3.35 -6.11
C LYS A 11 3.21 4.00 -6.08
N SER A 12 3.64 4.63 -7.18
CA SER A 12 4.93 5.32 -7.23
C SER A 12 4.95 6.48 -6.23
N THR A 13 3.90 7.31 -6.23
CA THR A 13 3.70 8.39 -5.25
C THR A 13 3.74 7.86 -3.80
N LEU A 14 3.01 6.76 -3.53
CA LEU A 14 2.96 6.18 -2.19
C LEU A 14 4.31 5.62 -1.74
N ARG A 15 5.06 4.99 -2.64
CA ARG A 15 6.39 4.44 -2.35
C ARG A 15 7.37 5.54 -1.95
N GLU A 16 7.33 6.70 -2.61
CA GLU A 16 8.17 7.85 -2.26
C GLU A 16 7.81 8.41 -0.87
N ARG A 17 6.52 8.54 -0.57
CA ARG A 17 6.03 9.02 0.73
C ARG A 17 6.41 8.09 1.88
N LEU A 18 6.25 6.78 1.68
CA LEU A 18 6.49 5.77 2.73
C LEU A 18 7.95 5.31 2.86
N GLY A 19 8.84 5.69 1.93
CA GLY A 19 10.25 5.28 1.96
C GLY A 19 11.02 5.67 3.22
N ARG A 20 10.44 6.54 4.06
CA ARG A 20 11.02 7.00 5.34
C ARG A 20 10.21 6.55 6.57
N VAL A 21 9.13 5.80 6.38
CA VAL A 21 8.27 5.37 7.49
C VAL A 21 8.78 4.05 8.04
N GLU A 22 9.15 4.06 9.32
CA GLU A 22 9.57 2.86 10.03
C GLU A 22 8.44 1.83 10.11
N GLY A 23 8.79 0.56 9.94
CA GLY A 23 7.82 -0.54 10.00
C GLY A 23 7.00 -0.75 8.73
N VAL A 24 7.23 0.00 7.64
CA VAL A 24 6.71 -0.35 6.31
C VAL A 24 7.59 -1.40 5.67
N CYS A 25 7.01 -2.56 5.35
CA CYS A 25 7.72 -3.70 4.73
C CYS A 25 7.60 -3.70 3.21
N GLY A 26 6.58 -3.04 2.64
CA GLY A 26 6.44 -2.97 1.18
C GLY A 26 5.16 -2.29 0.70
N VAL A 27 5.19 -1.84 -0.57
CA VAL A 27 4.07 -1.22 -1.28
C VAL A 27 3.77 -2.00 -2.56
N GLY A 28 2.51 -2.38 -2.74
CA GLY A 28 2.02 -3.22 -3.83
C GLY A 28 0.67 -2.78 -4.38
N LEU A 29 0.14 -3.58 -5.30
CA LEU A 29 -1.21 -3.45 -5.83
C LEU A 29 -2.01 -4.69 -5.43
N ALA A 30 -3.30 -4.52 -5.18
CA ALA A 30 -4.23 -5.61 -4.99
C ALA A 30 -5.54 -5.34 -5.75
N GLN A 31 -6.21 -6.39 -6.19
CA GLN A 31 -7.57 -6.28 -6.73
C GLN A 31 -8.58 -6.19 -5.57
N ARG A 32 -9.63 -5.40 -5.75
CA ARG A 32 -10.73 -5.24 -4.81
C ARG A 32 -12.04 -5.65 -5.50
N GLY A 33 -12.51 -6.86 -5.22
CA GLY A 33 -13.70 -7.37 -5.87
C GLY A 33 -13.40 -7.79 -7.30
N ASP A 34 -13.88 -7.03 -8.28
CA ASP A 34 -13.81 -7.42 -9.69
C ASP A 34 -12.44 -7.18 -10.32
N THR A 35 -12.22 -7.76 -11.51
CA THR A 35 -10.93 -7.74 -12.24
C THR A 35 -10.44 -6.34 -12.63
N HIS A 36 -11.31 -5.33 -12.57
CA HIS A 36 -11.06 -3.96 -12.99
C HIS A 36 -11.00 -2.94 -11.84
N ASP A 37 -11.09 -3.38 -10.58
CA ASP A 37 -10.99 -2.46 -9.43
C ASP A 37 -9.73 -2.74 -8.62
N TRP A 38 -8.85 -1.74 -8.54
CA TRP A 38 -7.52 -1.86 -7.98
C TRP A 38 -7.33 -0.95 -6.77
N VAL A 39 -6.58 -1.44 -5.79
CA VAL A 39 -6.21 -0.68 -4.59
C VAL A 39 -4.71 -0.77 -4.36
N LEU A 40 -4.17 0.18 -3.61
CA LEU A 40 -2.81 0.09 -3.09
C LEU A 40 -2.81 -0.85 -1.89
N GLN A 41 -1.78 -1.69 -1.79
CA GLN A 41 -1.55 -2.50 -0.60
C GLN A 41 -0.24 -2.07 0.07
N VAL A 42 -0.29 -1.80 1.36
CA VAL A 42 0.89 -1.54 2.17
C VAL A 42 1.04 -2.64 3.20
N ASN A 43 2.17 -3.34 3.14
CA ASN A 43 2.55 -4.31 4.14
C ASN A 43 3.31 -3.61 5.25
N VAL A 44 2.90 -3.82 6.50
CA VAL A 44 3.54 -3.22 7.68
C VAL A 44 3.91 -4.28 8.71
N GLN A 45 4.90 -4.00 9.53
CA GLN A 45 5.42 -4.91 10.54
C GLN A 45 4.42 -5.12 11.69
N ASN A 46 3.75 -4.05 12.11
CA ASN A 46 2.89 -4.05 13.28
C ASN A 46 1.71 -3.08 13.11
N VAL A 47 0.75 -3.17 14.04
CA VAL A 47 -0.47 -2.33 14.01
C VAL A 47 -0.13 -0.86 14.22
N SER A 48 0.93 -0.52 14.97
CA SER A 48 1.32 0.87 15.20
C SER A 48 1.75 1.60 13.93
N ALA A 49 2.45 0.92 13.00
CA ALA A 49 2.85 1.51 11.72
C ALA A 49 1.67 1.82 10.79
N ARG A 50 0.47 1.26 11.04
CA ARG A 50 -0.75 1.55 10.26
C ARG A 50 -1.14 3.02 10.32
N LYS A 51 -0.88 3.71 11.44
CA LYS A 51 -1.28 5.11 11.66
C LYS A 51 -0.55 6.08 10.73
N ASP A 52 0.62 5.68 10.24
CA ASP A 52 1.50 6.49 9.39
C ASP A 52 1.27 6.20 7.89
N VAL A 53 0.34 5.29 7.57
CA VAL A 53 -0.06 4.97 6.21
C VAL A 53 -1.32 5.76 5.84
N PRO A 54 -1.29 6.59 4.78
CA PRO A 54 -2.48 7.33 4.35
C PRO A 54 -3.58 6.37 3.88
N PRO A 55 -4.87 6.71 4.09
CA PRO A 55 -6.00 5.87 3.68
C PRO A 55 -6.23 5.84 2.16
N ASP A 56 -5.72 6.83 1.43
CA ASP A 56 -5.76 6.92 -0.02
C ASP A 56 -4.57 7.73 -0.57
N VAL A 57 -4.28 7.55 -1.86
CA VAL A 57 -3.31 8.36 -2.62
C VAL A 57 -3.87 8.62 -4.00
N ASP A 58 -3.95 9.89 -4.38
CA ASP A 58 -4.45 10.33 -5.70
C ASP A 58 -5.85 9.73 -6.00
N GLY A 59 -6.69 9.59 -4.96
CA GLY A 59 -8.03 8.99 -5.06
C GLY A 59 -8.05 7.46 -5.08
N VAL A 60 -6.89 6.79 -5.04
CA VAL A 60 -6.78 5.33 -4.97
C VAL A 60 -6.75 4.87 -3.51
N PRO A 61 -7.70 4.02 -3.07
CA PRO A 61 -7.73 3.52 -1.69
C PRO A 61 -6.48 2.71 -1.33
N VAL A 62 -6.03 2.85 -0.08
CA VAL A 62 -4.92 2.09 0.49
C VAL A 62 -5.46 1.07 1.49
N ARG A 63 -5.12 -0.20 1.28
CA ARG A 63 -5.30 -1.28 2.23
C ARG A 63 -4.00 -1.55 2.97
N VAL A 64 -4.07 -1.58 4.30
CA VAL A 64 -2.95 -1.98 5.14
C VAL A 64 -3.05 -3.46 5.52
N HIS A 65 -1.95 -4.19 5.41
CA HIS A 65 -1.83 -5.58 5.81
C HIS A 65 -0.65 -5.74 6.79
N VAL A 66 -0.92 -6.22 8.00
CA VAL A 66 0.14 -6.48 9.00
C VAL A 66 0.74 -7.84 8.70
N VAL A 67 2.05 -7.90 8.42
CA VAL A 67 2.76 -9.12 7.99
C VAL A 67 3.86 -9.56 8.96
N GLY A 68 4.15 -8.79 10.01
CA GLY A 68 5.31 -9.03 10.87
C GLY A 68 6.62 -8.55 10.26
N ALA A 69 7.74 -8.89 10.90
CA ALA A 69 9.07 -8.56 10.38
C ALA A 69 9.34 -9.39 9.11
N VAL A 70 9.80 -8.74 8.05
CA VAL A 70 10.26 -9.41 6.83
C VAL A 70 11.78 -9.42 6.86
N GLU A 71 12.36 -10.61 7.06
CA GLU A 71 13.80 -10.84 7.12
C GLU A 71 14.21 -11.75 5.96
N ALA A 72 15.39 -11.50 5.38
CA ALA A 72 15.97 -12.42 4.40
C ALA A 72 16.53 -13.64 5.13
N LEU A 73 16.28 -14.83 4.59
CA LEU A 73 16.82 -16.11 5.07
C LEU A 73 18.27 -16.30 4.63
#